data_AF-A0A0R1H2Y1-F1
#
_entry.id   AF-A0A0R1H2Y1-F1
#
_cell.length_a   1.000
_cell.length_b   1.000
_cell.length_c   1.000
_cell.angle_alpha   90.00
_cell.angle_beta   90.00
_cell.angle_gamma   90.00
#
_symmetry.space_group_name_H-M   'P 1'
#
loop_
_entity.id
_entity.type
_entity.pdbx_description
1 polymer ?
#
loop_
_entity_poly.entity_id
_entity_poly.type
_entity_poly.pdbx_seq_one_letter_code
_entity_poly.pdbx_strand_id
1 'polypeptide(L)'
;MLPEANIFVYRNNETTIGFLGELDGYIAGLFVDMNYRNQGVGSRLINYLKQINDKLTLSVYVDNINAVNFYENKDFIIDSVGMDTETDSKEYHMIWENNYRAYGYPRITMVLRKSGICVGSKRILRLMREMEIHSLMNRRFKKPGTHVDHSQRPNLIKHQPNARIWRADITYLELRPGTWVYLSSIYEPKVHQVLAFKIGRQMEATLVVETINQALECHQKPQYFHSDMGSQYTSNEVETLLERHQISHSYSKQGYPYDNGPIEAFHSLLKREFAFQTTFSNFEDLVIRTSN
;
A
#
# COMPACT_ATOMS: atom_id res chain seq x y z
N MET A 1 -29.33 -11.30 10.59
CA MET A 1 -28.07 -11.80 11.16
C MET A 1 -27.53 -10.69 12.04
N LEU A 2 -27.20 -11.00 13.30
CA LEU A 2 -26.46 -10.04 14.13
C LEU A 2 -25.05 -9.91 13.55
N PRO A 3 -24.44 -8.72 13.56
CA PRO A 3 -23.07 -8.55 13.10
C PRO A 3 -22.11 -9.42 13.94
N GLU A 4 -21.18 -10.14 13.31
CA GLU A 4 -20.17 -10.93 14.02
C GLU A 4 -19.09 -9.98 14.57
N ALA A 5 -19.08 -9.77 15.88
CA ALA A 5 -18.04 -8.97 16.53
C ALA A 5 -16.74 -9.78 16.66
N ASN A 6 -15.62 -9.20 16.22
CA ASN A 6 -14.29 -9.73 16.43
C ASN A 6 -13.80 -9.40 17.83
N ILE A 7 -13.25 -10.39 18.54
CA ILE A 7 -12.63 -10.18 19.85
C ILE A 7 -11.13 -10.45 19.76
N PHE A 8 -10.34 -9.39 19.92
CA PHE A 8 -8.88 -9.45 19.96
C PHE A 8 -8.42 -9.56 21.40
N VAL A 9 -7.61 -10.57 21.72
CA VAL A 9 -7.20 -10.86 23.10
C VAL A 9 -5.69 -10.74 23.26
N TYR A 10 -5.25 -10.02 24.29
CA TYR A 10 -3.86 -9.97 24.71
C TYR A 10 -3.66 -10.90 25.91
N ARG A 11 -2.81 -11.93 25.75
CA ARG A 11 -2.53 -12.93 26.79
C ARG A 11 -1.11 -12.82 27.32
N ASN A 12 -0.94 -13.10 28.60
CA ASN A 12 0.34 -13.39 29.24
C ASN A 12 0.28 -14.84 29.76
N ASN A 13 1.02 -15.75 29.13
CA ASN A 13 0.85 -17.19 29.28
C ASN A 13 -0.63 -17.61 29.03
N GLU A 14 -1.26 -18.27 29.98
CA GLU A 14 -2.66 -18.72 29.89
C GLU A 14 -3.66 -17.65 30.34
N THR A 15 -3.20 -16.50 30.85
CA THR A 15 -4.07 -15.47 31.39
C THR A 15 -4.35 -14.38 30.37
N THR A 16 -5.63 -14.12 30.11
CA THR A 16 -6.07 -12.92 29.36
C THR A 16 -5.87 -11.68 30.22
N ILE A 17 -5.05 -10.74 29.76
CA ILE A 17 -4.76 -9.48 30.48
C ILE A 17 -5.33 -8.24 29.79
N GLY A 18 -5.92 -8.41 28.60
CA GLY A 18 -6.70 -7.37 27.93
C GLY A 18 -7.43 -7.91 26.72
N PHE A 19 -8.50 -7.24 26.33
CA PHE A 19 -9.25 -7.57 25.13
C PHE A 19 -9.83 -6.31 24.47
N LEU A 20 -10.08 -6.41 23.16
CA LEU A 20 -10.70 -5.36 22.37
C LEU A 20 -11.76 -5.99 21.47
N GLY A 21 -12.99 -5.49 21.56
CA GLY A 21 -14.10 -5.87 20.68
C GLY A 21 -14.22 -4.90 19.50
N GLU A 22 -14.21 -5.42 18.29
CA GLU A 22 -14.33 -4.64 17.06
C GLU A 22 -15.44 -5.20 16.17
N LEU A 23 -16.15 -4.31 15.49
CA LEU A 23 -17.23 -4.64 14.60
C LEU A 23 -17.23 -3.72 13.37
N ASP A 24 -16.91 -4.27 12.20
CA ASP A 24 -16.92 -3.55 10.91
C ASP A 24 -16.20 -2.19 10.95
N GLY A 25 -15.03 -2.15 11.59
CA GLY A 25 -14.22 -0.96 11.80
C GLY A 25 -14.62 -0.11 13.01
N TYR A 26 -15.64 -0.49 13.77
CA TYR A 26 -16.05 0.17 15.01
C TYR A 26 -15.47 -0.53 16.24
N ILE A 27 -14.74 0.18 17.09
CA ILE A 27 -14.23 -0.34 18.36
C ILE A 27 -15.35 -0.25 19.39
N ALA A 28 -15.96 -1.39 19.68
CA ALA A 28 -17.03 -1.52 20.67
C ALA A 28 -16.52 -1.42 22.12
N GLY A 29 -15.24 -1.74 22.36
CA GLY A 29 -14.65 -1.54 23.67
C GLY A 29 -13.23 -2.08 23.77
N LEU A 30 -12.44 -1.48 24.67
CA LEU A 30 -11.07 -1.88 25.00
C LEU A 30 -10.95 -1.99 26.52
N PHE A 31 -10.54 -3.15 26.99
CA PHE A 31 -10.35 -3.43 28.40
C PHE A 31 -8.95 -3.99 28.66
N VAL A 32 -8.30 -3.46 29.70
CA VAL A 32 -7.00 -3.94 30.19
C VAL A 32 -7.13 -4.17 31.69
N ASP A 33 -6.69 -5.35 32.13
CA ASP A 33 -6.64 -5.73 33.53
C ASP A 33 -5.90 -4.66 34.34
N MET A 34 -6.44 -4.31 35.52
CA MET A 34 -5.94 -3.20 36.32
C MET A 34 -4.46 -3.35 36.68
N ASN A 35 -3.97 -4.57 36.91
CA ASN A 35 -2.58 -4.83 37.25
C ASN A 35 -1.63 -4.66 36.06
N TYR A 36 -2.17 -4.62 34.84
CA TYR A 36 -1.43 -4.53 33.58
C TYR A 36 -1.68 -3.23 32.82
N ARG A 37 -2.43 -2.28 33.42
CA ARG A 37 -2.58 -0.92 32.89
C ARG A 37 -1.23 -0.20 32.85
N ASN A 38 -1.08 0.71 31.89
CA ASN A 38 0.16 1.46 31.62
C ASN A 38 1.38 0.61 31.21
N GLN A 39 1.21 -0.70 30.96
CA GLN A 39 2.27 -1.58 30.43
C GLN A 39 2.22 -1.73 28.89
N GLY A 40 1.45 -0.88 28.22
CA GLY A 40 1.33 -0.86 26.76
C GLY A 40 0.36 -1.88 26.15
N VAL A 41 -0.37 -2.67 26.95
CA VAL A 41 -1.33 -3.68 26.45
C VAL A 41 -2.37 -3.07 25.50
N GLY A 42 -3.09 -2.03 25.94
CA GLY A 42 -4.08 -1.36 25.10
C GLY A 42 -3.47 -0.73 23.85
N SER A 43 -2.24 -0.22 23.94
CA SER A 43 -1.52 0.31 22.78
C SER A 43 -1.23 -0.77 21.75
N ARG A 44 -0.85 -1.98 22.18
CA ARG A 44 -0.59 -3.11 21.28
C ARG A 44 -1.86 -3.58 20.59
N LEU A 45 -2.99 -3.65 21.30
CA LEU A 45 -4.29 -4.02 20.72
C LEU A 45 -4.74 -3.01 19.65
N ILE A 46 -4.65 -1.71 19.94
CA ILE A 46 -4.98 -0.66 18.96
C ILE A 46 -4.03 -0.69 17.76
N ASN A 47 -2.72 -0.81 17.99
CA ASN A 47 -1.75 -0.86 16.91
C ASN A 47 -1.97 -2.08 15.99
N TYR A 48 -2.37 -3.22 16.55
CA TYR A 48 -2.72 -4.39 15.76
C TYR A 48 -3.94 -4.13 14.88
N LEU A 49 -5.02 -3.55 15.41
CA LEU A 49 -6.19 -3.18 14.61
C LEU A 49 -5.87 -2.21 13.48
N LYS A 50 -5.01 -1.22 13.75
CA LYS A 50 -4.54 -0.28 12.74
C LYS A 50 -3.74 -0.94 11.61
N GLN A 51 -3.12 -2.09 11.84
CA GLN A 51 -2.39 -2.83 10.80
C GLN A 51 -3.31 -3.59 9.84
N ILE A 52 -4.52 -3.91 10.30
CA ILE A 52 -5.50 -4.72 9.55
C ILE A 52 -6.73 -3.91 9.12
N ASN A 53 -6.84 -2.63 9.48
CA ASN A 53 -7.93 -1.75 9.08
C ASN A 53 -7.38 -0.49 8.43
N ASP A 54 -8.05 -0.01 7.37
CA ASP A 54 -7.74 1.29 6.76
C ASP A 54 -8.48 2.44 7.46
N LYS A 55 -9.50 2.12 8.25
CA LYS A 55 -10.30 3.07 9.02
C LYS A 55 -10.82 2.41 10.29
N LEU A 56 -10.78 3.14 11.40
CA LEU A 56 -11.36 2.74 12.68
C LEU A 56 -12.20 3.88 13.24
N THR A 57 -13.29 3.54 13.91
CA THR A 57 -14.18 4.49 14.58
C THR A 57 -14.48 4.02 16.00
N LEU A 58 -14.83 4.94 16.89
CA LEU A 58 -15.24 4.63 18.26
C LEU A 58 -16.10 5.74 18.85
N SER A 59 -16.85 5.41 19.89
CA SER A 59 -17.47 6.39 20.79
C SER A 59 -16.78 6.34 22.15
N VAL A 60 -16.54 7.51 22.74
CA VAL A 60 -15.99 7.64 24.10
C VAL A 60 -16.69 8.77 24.85
N TYR A 61 -17.14 8.49 26.08
CA TYR A 61 -17.74 9.52 26.93
C TYR A 61 -16.81 10.72 27.12
N VAL A 62 -17.35 11.93 26.96
CA VAL A 62 -16.61 13.19 27.09
C VAL A 62 -15.94 13.33 28.45
N ASP A 63 -16.59 12.82 29.50
CA ASP A 63 -16.10 12.90 30.88
C ASP A 63 -15.00 11.86 31.18
N ASN A 64 -14.78 10.88 30.30
CA ASN A 64 -13.69 9.91 30.42
C ASN A 64 -12.39 10.45 29.81
N ILE A 65 -11.84 11.49 30.44
CA ILE A 65 -10.65 12.22 30.00
C ILE A 65 -9.46 11.26 29.73
N ASN A 66 -9.31 10.20 30.54
CA ASN A 66 -8.24 9.23 30.36
C ASN A 66 -8.38 8.43 29.05
N ALA A 67 -9.61 8.01 28.70
CA ALA A 67 -9.86 7.30 27.45
C ALA A 67 -9.74 8.23 26.24
N VAL A 68 -10.26 9.46 26.33
CA VAL A 68 -10.11 10.48 25.28
C VAL A 68 -8.63 10.72 24.99
N ASN A 69 -7.84 11.04 26.02
CA ASN A 69 -6.39 11.24 25.89
C ASN A 69 -5.69 10.00 25.35
N PHE A 70 -6.12 8.80 25.75
CA PHE A 70 -5.54 7.55 25.23
C PHE A 70 -5.74 7.44 23.71
N TYR A 71 -6.95 7.66 23.21
CA TYR A 71 -7.26 7.55 21.78
C TYR A 71 -6.65 8.68 20.94
N GLU A 72 -6.61 9.92 21.44
CA GLU A 72 -5.89 11.02 20.77
C GLU A 72 -4.39 10.73 20.66
N ASN A 73 -3.77 10.16 21.71
CA ASN A 73 -2.39 9.67 21.66
C ASN A 73 -2.19 8.46 20.73
N LYS A 74 -3.29 7.86 20.25
CA LYS A 74 -3.32 6.88 19.18
C LYS A 74 -3.84 7.51 17.89
N ASP A 75 -3.63 8.79 17.66
CA ASP A 75 -3.97 9.50 16.41
C ASP A 75 -5.45 9.42 16.00
N PHE A 76 -6.37 9.08 16.91
CA PHE A 76 -7.79 9.28 16.65
C PHE A 76 -8.10 10.77 16.78
N ILE A 77 -8.90 11.30 15.85
CA ILE A 77 -9.40 12.68 15.91
C ILE A 77 -10.88 12.66 16.25
N ILE A 78 -11.35 13.69 16.96
CA ILE A 78 -12.78 13.87 17.20
C ILE A 78 -13.44 14.29 15.88
N ASP A 79 -14.35 13.46 15.38
CA ASP A 79 -15.12 13.69 14.17
C ASP A 79 -16.40 14.47 14.49
N SER A 80 -17.11 14.04 15.53
CA SER A 80 -18.37 14.66 15.97
C SER A 80 -18.64 14.42 17.45
N VAL A 81 -19.62 15.16 17.99
CA VAL A 81 -20.12 15.00 19.36
C VAL A 81 -21.54 14.46 19.29
N GLY A 82 -21.77 13.34 19.94
CA GLY A 82 -23.07 12.71 20.07
C GLY A 82 -23.61 12.75 21.49
N MET A 83 -24.77 12.14 21.66
CA MET A 83 -25.39 11.92 22.96
C MET A 83 -25.78 10.44 23.02
N ASP A 84 -25.28 9.73 24.02
CA ASP A 84 -25.74 8.39 24.31
C ASP A 84 -27.15 8.48 24.88
N THR A 85 -28.12 7.96 24.13
CA THR A 85 -29.54 8.01 24.47
C THR A 85 -29.90 7.15 25.68
N GLU A 86 -29.06 6.18 26.04
CA GLU A 86 -29.30 5.31 27.21
C GLU A 86 -28.79 5.94 28.50
N THR A 87 -27.65 6.62 28.45
CA THR A 87 -26.99 7.20 29.62
C THR A 87 -27.16 8.72 29.76
N ASP A 88 -27.83 9.37 28.79
CA ASP A 88 -28.00 10.83 28.68
C ASP A 88 -26.67 11.60 28.75
N SER A 89 -25.59 10.93 28.34
CA SER A 89 -24.22 11.43 28.46
C SER A 89 -23.65 11.81 27.10
N LYS A 90 -22.82 12.86 27.06
CA LYS A 90 -22.16 13.27 25.83
C LYS A 90 -21.05 12.30 25.47
N GLU A 91 -20.92 11.99 24.19
CA GLU A 91 -19.83 11.16 23.66
C GLU A 91 -19.11 11.88 22.52
N TYR A 92 -17.80 11.68 22.44
CA TYR A 92 -17.04 11.96 21.23
C TYR A 92 -17.09 10.75 20.32
N HIS A 93 -17.52 10.96 19.08
CA HIS A 93 -17.27 10.02 18.00
C HIS A 93 -15.89 10.34 17.43
N MET A 94 -14.96 9.41 17.57
CA MET A 94 -13.59 9.57 17.09
C MET A 94 -13.32 8.65 15.91
N ILE A 95 -12.48 9.14 15.00
CA ILE A 95 -12.09 8.46 13.78
C ILE A 95 -10.57 8.37 13.70
N TRP A 96 -10.08 7.23 13.25
CA TRP A 96 -8.71 7.06 12.78
C TRP A 96 -8.75 6.55 11.34
N GLU A 97 -7.98 7.20 10.46
CA GLU A 97 -7.80 6.76 9.08
C GLU A 97 -6.31 6.48 8.82
N ASN A 98 -6.06 5.37 8.14
CA ASN A 98 -4.72 5.00 7.71
C ASN A 98 -4.25 5.95 6.61
N ASN A 99 -3.43 6.93 6.97
CA ASN A 99 -2.82 7.84 6.01
C ASN A 99 -1.48 7.32 5.45
N TYR A 100 -1.15 6.04 5.73
CA TYR A 100 0.09 5.33 5.39
C TYR A 100 1.39 5.99 5.88
N ARG A 101 1.30 7.15 6.57
CA ARG A 101 2.40 8.06 6.92
C ARG A 101 3.50 8.17 5.84
N ALA A 102 3.08 8.06 4.57
CA ALA A 102 3.98 7.93 3.44
C ALA A 102 4.63 9.27 3.07
N TYR A 103 3.92 10.37 3.31
CA TYR A 103 4.32 11.67 2.80
C TYR A 103 5.31 12.36 3.73
N GLY A 104 6.56 12.45 3.26
CA GLY A 104 7.52 13.39 3.82
C GLY A 104 7.17 14.84 3.49
N TYR A 105 7.84 15.76 4.18
CA TYR A 105 7.66 17.21 4.00
C TYR A 105 7.68 17.70 2.53
N PRO A 106 8.43 17.12 1.55
CA PRO A 106 8.38 17.59 0.17
C PRO A 106 7.02 17.35 -0.49
N ARG A 107 6.41 16.19 -0.25
CA ARG A 107 5.09 15.86 -0.82
C ARG A 107 3.98 16.64 -0.14
N ILE A 108 4.04 16.78 1.18
CA ILE A 108 3.11 17.65 1.92
C ILE A 108 3.20 19.09 1.39
N THR A 109 4.41 19.60 1.14
CA THR A 109 4.59 20.93 0.54
C THR A 109 3.95 21.03 -0.84
N MET A 110 4.08 20.01 -1.69
CA MET A 110 3.45 19.99 -3.02
C MET A 110 1.92 19.97 -2.93
N VAL A 111 1.36 19.14 -2.06
CA VAL A 111 -0.10 19.05 -1.84
C VAL A 111 -0.65 20.37 -1.33
N LEU A 112 -0.01 20.97 -0.32
CA LEU A 112 -0.40 22.27 0.22
C LEU A 112 -0.34 23.39 -0.83
N ARG A 113 0.68 23.39 -1.70
CA ARG A 113 0.75 24.34 -2.81
C ARG A 113 -0.37 24.14 -3.84
N LYS A 114 -0.68 22.89 -4.18
CA LYS A 114 -1.81 22.57 -5.06
C LYS A 114 -3.16 23.01 -4.46
N SER A 115 -3.29 23.00 -3.14
CA SER A 115 -4.46 23.52 -2.42
C SER A 115 -4.41 25.03 -2.13
N GLY A 116 -3.49 25.78 -2.75
CA GLY A 116 -3.38 27.24 -2.61
C GLY A 116 -2.62 27.73 -1.38
N ILE A 117 -2.09 26.83 -0.55
CA ILE A 117 -1.31 27.16 0.65
C ILE A 117 0.18 27.25 0.28
N CYS A 118 0.65 28.48 0.09
CA CYS A 118 2.06 28.77 -0.20
C CYS A 118 2.93 28.71 1.07
N VAL A 119 3.53 27.54 1.30
CA VAL A 119 4.41 27.30 2.45
C VAL A 119 5.78 26.76 2.00
N GLY A 120 6.84 27.18 2.70
CA GLY A 120 8.20 26.71 2.45
C GLY A 120 8.41 25.29 2.99
N SER A 121 9.14 24.46 2.24
CA SER A 121 9.38 23.06 2.61
C SER A 121 10.09 22.89 3.96
N LYS A 122 11.00 23.80 4.31
CA LYS A 122 11.65 23.80 5.64
C LYS A 122 10.69 24.14 6.78
N ARG A 123 9.66 24.96 6.53
CA ARG A 123 8.62 25.26 7.53
C ARG A 123 7.76 24.02 7.77
N ILE A 124 7.39 23.30 6.70
CA ILE A 124 6.70 22.01 6.83
C ILE A 124 7.54 21.00 7.59
N LEU A 125 8.84 20.87 7.27
CA LEU A 125 9.73 19.98 8.02
C LEU A 125 9.80 20.33 9.52
N ARG A 126 9.86 21.62 9.87
CA ARG A 126 9.85 22.07 11.27
C ARG A 126 8.54 21.71 11.96
N LEU A 127 7.40 22.02 11.34
CA LEU A 127 6.08 21.70 11.88
C LEU A 127 5.88 20.19 12.04
N MET A 128 6.29 19.40 11.05
CA MET A 128 6.26 17.93 11.16
C MET A 128 7.07 17.43 12.36
N ARG A 129 8.25 18.03 12.64
CA ARG A 129 9.05 17.67 13.82
C ARG A 129 8.38 18.09 15.14
N GLU A 130 7.80 19.29 15.19
CA GLU A 130 7.07 19.81 16.36
C GLU A 130 5.83 18.98 16.67
N MET A 131 5.17 18.45 15.64
CA MET A 131 3.97 17.61 15.75
C MET A 131 4.30 16.10 15.81
N GLU A 132 5.59 15.73 15.90
CA GLU A 132 6.05 14.33 15.91
C GLU A 132 5.55 13.49 14.71
N ILE A 133 5.27 14.16 13.58
CA ILE A 133 4.88 13.54 12.31
C ILE A 133 6.14 13.09 11.59
N HIS A 134 6.32 11.78 11.52
CA HIS A 134 7.44 11.16 10.82
C HIS A 134 6.96 10.38 9.59
N SER A 135 7.66 10.54 8.47
CA SER A 135 7.44 9.69 7.30
C SER A 135 8.09 8.33 7.54
N LEU A 136 7.30 7.26 7.40
CA LEU A 136 7.76 5.88 7.54
C LEU A 136 8.50 5.42 6.27
N MET A 137 9.59 6.09 5.93
CA MET A 137 10.41 5.72 4.78
C MET A 137 11.39 4.59 5.14
N ASN A 138 10.99 3.34 4.91
CA ASN A 138 11.86 2.18 5.13
C ASN A 138 13.01 2.07 4.10
N ARG A 139 14.11 1.45 4.54
CA ARG A 139 15.39 1.31 3.82
C ARG A 139 15.24 0.55 2.49
N ARG A 140 16.11 0.89 1.53
CA ARG A 140 16.26 0.21 0.24
C ARG A 140 16.51 -1.30 0.46
N PHE A 141 15.63 -2.13 -0.07
CA PHE A 141 15.85 -3.57 -0.16
C PHE A 141 16.87 -3.86 -1.28
N LYS A 142 17.89 -4.69 -1.00
CA LYS A 142 18.82 -5.17 -2.03
C LYS A 142 18.17 -6.35 -2.76
N LYS A 143 17.78 -6.15 -4.01
CA LYS A 143 17.34 -7.26 -4.88
C LYS A 143 18.50 -8.26 -5.05
N PRO A 144 18.26 -9.59 -4.99
CA PRO A 144 19.22 -10.57 -5.48
C PRO A 144 19.49 -10.32 -6.97
N GLY A 145 20.76 -10.41 -7.38
CA GLY A 145 21.12 -10.32 -8.80
C GLY A 145 20.74 -11.60 -9.51
N THR A 146 20.01 -11.49 -10.62
CA THR A 146 19.72 -12.62 -11.51
C THR A 146 20.59 -12.46 -12.75
N HIS A 147 21.51 -13.39 -12.98
CA HIS A 147 22.27 -13.46 -14.23
C HIS A 147 21.41 -14.16 -15.28
N VAL A 148 21.26 -13.55 -16.45
CA VAL A 148 20.57 -14.13 -17.60
C VAL A 148 21.62 -14.36 -18.68
N ASP A 149 21.72 -15.60 -19.17
CA ASP A 149 22.69 -16.08 -20.16
C ASP A 149 22.04 -16.13 -21.56
N HIS A 150 21.55 -14.97 -22.03
CA HIS A 150 20.90 -14.85 -23.34
C HIS A 150 21.48 -13.67 -24.12
N SER A 151 21.52 -13.81 -25.45
CA SER A 151 21.92 -12.71 -26.34
C SER A 151 20.96 -11.54 -26.20
N GLN A 152 21.51 -10.34 -26.02
CA GLN A 152 20.74 -9.11 -25.80
C GLN A 152 19.76 -8.86 -26.96
N ARG A 153 18.47 -8.73 -26.63
CA ARG A 153 17.42 -8.31 -27.56
C ARG A 153 17.38 -6.78 -27.71
N PRO A 154 16.89 -6.21 -28.83
CA PRO A 154 17.03 -4.79 -29.12
C PRO A 154 16.20 -3.88 -28.21
N ASN A 155 16.75 -2.70 -27.89
CA ASN A 155 16.02 -1.59 -27.27
C ASN A 155 15.50 -0.65 -28.37
N LEU A 156 14.23 -0.79 -28.74
CA LEU A 156 13.60 -0.05 -29.83
C LEU A 156 13.15 1.37 -29.43
N ILE A 157 13.03 1.65 -28.13
CA ILE A 157 12.45 2.90 -27.63
C ILE A 157 13.48 4.02 -27.42
N LYS A 158 14.79 3.70 -27.44
CA LYS A 158 15.87 4.64 -27.11
C LYS A 158 15.84 5.95 -27.91
N HIS A 159 15.36 5.90 -29.16
CA HIS A 159 15.29 7.05 -30.07
C HIS A 159 13.85 7.41 -30.46
N GLN A 160 12.87 7.01 -29.65
CA GLN A 160 11.44 7.16 -29.94
C GLN A 160 10.72 7.96 -28.84
N PRO A 161 11.07 9.24 -28.59
CA PRO A 161 10.54 10.02 -27.47
C PRO A 161 9.03 10.27 -27.58
N ASN A 162 8.50 10.30 -28.80
CA ASN A 162 7.09 10.57 -29.07
C ASN A 162 6.26 9.31 -29.27
N ALA A 163 6.85 8.11 -29.23
CA ALA A 163 6.09 6.89 -29.40
C ALA A 163 5.19 6.60 -28.19
N ARG A 164 4.11 5.85 -28.42
CA ARG A 164 3.30 5.31 -27.32
C ARG A 164 3.95 4.03 -26.81
N ILE A 165 4.36 4.04 -25.54
CA ILE A 165 5.14 2.98 -24.93
C ILE A 165 4.41 2.49 -23.69
N TRP A 166 4.18 1.19 -23.61
CA TRP A 166 3.81 0.53 -22.36
C TRP A 166 5.06 -0.08 -21.76
N ARG A 167 5.28 0.17 -20.47
CA ARG A 167 6.41 -0.38 -19.71
C ARG A 167 5.88 -1.46 -18.79
N ALA A 168 6.50 -2.62 -18.79
CA ALA A 168 6.13 -3.73 -17.94
C ALA A 168 7.28 -4.19 -17.06
N ASP A 169 6.94 -4.62 -15.85
CA ASP A 169 7.86 -5.18 -14.86
C ASP A 169 7.08 -6.08 -13.91
N ILE A 170 7.74 -7.12 -13.39
CA ILE A 170 7.20 -7.96 -12.32
C ILE A 170 7.92 -7.61 -11.02
N THR A 171 7.16 -7.37 -9.96
CA THR A 171 7.74 -7.14 -8.64
C THR A 171 7.18 -8.09 -7.61
N TYR A 172 7.99 -8.43 -6.62
CA TYR A 172 7.56 -9.28 -5.50
C TYR A 172 6.89 -8.43 -4.41
N LEU A 173 5.81 -8.94 -3.82
CA LEU A 173 5.19 -8.42 -2.61
C LEU A 173 5.27 -9.50 -1.53
N GLU A 174 5.64 -9.12 -0.31
CA GLU A 174 5.66 -10.06 0.81
C GLU A 174 4.26 -10.12 1.41
N LEU A 175 3.64 -11.30 1.38
CA LEU A 175 2.32 -11.50 1.97
C LEU A 175 2.43 -11.66 3.49
N ARG A 176 3.37 -12.51 3.91
CA ARG A 176 3.76 -12.83 5.28
C ARG A 176 5.25 -13.17 5.27
N PRO A 177 5.96 -13.12 6.42
CA PRO A 177 7.39 -13.41 6.46
C PRO A 177 7.76 -14.68 5.68
N GLY A 178 8.54 -14.52 4.61
CA GLY A 178 9.00 -15.62 3.74
C GLY A 178 8.00 -16.14 2.70
N THR A 179 6.78 -15.61 2.64
CA THR A 179 5.78 -15.93 1.60
C THR A 179 5.64 -14.78 0.63
N TRP A 180 6.07 -14.98 -0.60
CA TRP A 180 6.09 -13.95 -1.65
C TRP A 180 5.03 -14.22 -2.71
N VAL A 181 4.50 -13.13 -3.25
CA VAL A 181 3.61 -13.13 -4.42
C VAL A 181 4.13 -12.15 -5.44
N TYR A 182 3.64 -12.24 -6.67
CA TYR A 182 4.18 -11.51 -7.81
C TYR A 182 3.12 -10.56 -8.38
N LEU A 183 3.47 -9.29 -8.50
CA LEU A 183 2.66 -8.26 -9.13
C LEU A 183 3.25 -8.00 -10.52
N SER A 184 2.52 -8.35 -11.56
CA SER A 184 2.79 -7.89 -12.93
C SER A 184 2.04 -6.59 -13.16
N SER A 185 2.71 -5.55 -13.66
CA SER A 185 2.11 -4.24 -13.91
C SER A 185 2.49 -3.72 -15.29
N ILE A 186 1.56 -3.00 -15.91
CA ILE A 186 1.78 -2.24 -17.15
C ILE A 186 1.58 -0.76 -16.87
N TYR A 187 2.59 0.06 -17.18
CA TYR A 187 2.65 1.49 -16.88
C TYR A 187 2.84 2.32 -18.16
N GLU A 188 2.04 3.37 -18.32
CA GLU A 188 2.19 4.34 -19.40
C GLU A 188 2.86 5.63 -18.89
N PRO A 189 4.13 5.89 -19.27
CA PRO A 189 4.91 6.97 -18.69
C PRO A 189 4.46 8.38 -19.09
N LYS A 190 3.75 8.53 -20.22
CA LYS A 190 3.26 9.83 -20.68
C LYS A 190 2.10 10.36 -19.86
N VAL A 191 1.23 9.48 -19.37
CA VAL A 191 0.08 9.83 -18.53
C VAL A 191 0.28 9.51 -17.05
N HIS A 192 1.46 8.99 -16.70
CA HIS A 192 1.82 8.57 -15.36
C HIS A 192 0.85 7.57 -14.71
N GLN A 193 0.32 6.64 -15.50
CA GLN A 193 -0.77 5.75 -15.10
C GLN A 193 -0.37 4.27 -15.19
N VAL A 194 -0.80 3.48 -14.20
CA VAL A 194 -0.84 2.01 -14.32
C VAL A 194 -2.08 1.65 -15.12
N LEU A 195 -1.89 1.03 -16.28
CA LEU A 195 -2.98 0.66 -17.20
C LEU A 195 -3.62 -0.67 -16.81
N ALA A 196 -2.83 -1.61 -16.31
CA ALA A 196 -3.31 -2.88 -15.81
C ALA A 196 -2.31 -3.47 -14.83
N PHE A 197 -2.79 -4.34 -13.95
CA PHE A 197 -1.96 -5.15 -13.09
C PHE A 197 -2.67 -6.47 -12.73
N LYS A 198 -1.88 -7.51 -12.48
CA LYS A 198 -2.35 -8.78 -11.92
C LYS A 198 -1.42 -9.25 -10.81
N ILE A 199 -1.99 -9.91 -9.82
CA ILE A 199 -1.24 -10.53 -8.73
C ILE A 199 -1.34 -12.05 -8.89
N GLY A 200 -0.19 -12.72 -8.91
CA GLY A 200 -0.07 -14.17 -9.01
C GLY A 200 0.71 -14.75 -7.84
N ARG A 201 0.37 -16.00 -7.48
CA ARG A 201 1.16 -16.77 -6.49
C ARG A 201 2.47 -17.31 -7.08
N GLN A 202 2.54 -17.40 -8.40
CA GLN A 202 3.69 -17.90 -9.15
C GLN A 202 4.11 -16.89 -10.23
N MET A 203 5.41 -16.86 -10.52
CA MET A 203 6.01 -15.97 -11.52
C MET A 203 6.02 -16.66 -12.88
N GLU A 204 4.85 -16.75 -13.51
CA GLU A 204 4.66 -17.44 -14.79
C GLU A 204 4.39 -16.46 -15.94
N ALA A 205 4.60 -16.91 -17.18
CA ALA A 205 4.29 -16.12 -18.37
C ALA A 205 2.78 -15.81 -18.48
N THR A 206 1.92 -16.72 -17.99
CA THR A 206 0.46 -16.56 -17.91
C THR A 206 0.06 -15.28 -17.18
N LEU A 207 0.74 -14.96 -16.07
CA LEU A 207 0.51 -13.73 -15.31
C LEU A 207 0.77 -12.47 -16.17
N VAL A 208 1.81 -12.49 -17.01
CA VAL A 208 2.14 -11.38 -17.91
C VAL A 208 1.12 -11.27 -19.03
N VAL A 209 0.76 -12.41 -19.65
CA VAL A 209 -0.25 -12.50 -20.71
C VAL A 209 -1.60 -11.94 -20.24
N GLU A 210 -2.07 -12.35 -19.08
CA GLU A 210 -3.32 -11.84 -18.49
C GLU A 210 -3.26 -10.33 -18.25
N THR A 211 -2.13 -9.82 -17.76
CA THR A 211 -1.94 -8.38 -17.53
C THR A 211 -1.97 -7.60 -18.85
N ILE A 212 -1.34 -8.12 -19.91
CA ILE A 212 -1.36 -7.51 -21.25
C ILE A 212 -2.78 -7.48 -21.81
N ASN A 213 -3.52 -8.59 -21.72
CA ASN A 213 -4.91 -8.67 -22.19
C ASN A 213 -5.79 -7.64 -21.48
N GLN A 214 -5.70 -7.56 -20.14
CA GLN A 214 -6.45 -6.57 -19.36
C GLN A 214 -6.14 -5.13 -19.82
N ALA A 215 -4.87 -4.80 -20.10
CA ALA A 215 -4.53 -3.47 -20.60
C ALA A 215 -5.11 -3.21 -22.00
N LEU A 216 -5.09 -4.21 -22.89
CA LEU A 216 -5.61 -4.10 -24.26
C LEU A 216 -7.15 -3.99 -24.31
N GLU A 217 -7.86 -4.55 -23.33
CA GLU A 217 -9.31 -4.43 -23.22
C GLU A 217 -9.75 -3.00 -22.88
N CYS A 218 -9.01 -2.31 -22.01
CA CYS A 218 -9.40 -1.00 -21.50
C CYS A 218 -8.70 0.18 -22.20
N HIS A 219 -7.59 -0.06 -22.88
CA HIS A 219 -6.74 0.99 -23.42
C HIS A 219 -6.33 0.72 -24.86
N GLN A 220 -6.18 1.78 -25.64
CA GLN A 220 -5.64 1.68 -26.98
C GLN A 220 -4.19 1.16 -26.94
N LYS A 221 -3.91 0.16 -27.76
CA LYS A 221 -2.62 -0.53 -27.84
C LYS A 221 -1.42 0.41 -28.04
N PRO A 222 -0.24 0.09 -27.50
CA PRO A 222 0.98 0.86 -27.69
C PRO A 222 1.63 0.53 -29.04
N GLN A 223 2.61 1.34 -29.44
CA GLN A 223 3.53 0.98 -30.52
C GLN A 223 4.61 0.01 -30.01
N TYR A 224 5.08 0.26 -28.78
CA TYR A 224 6.12 -0.53 -28.15
C TYR A 224 5.67 -1.05 -26.78
N PHE A 225 5.89 -2.34 -26.56
CA PHE A 225 5.87 -2.94 -25.24
C PHE A 225 7.32 -3.07 -24.76
N HIS A 226 7.65 -2.49 -23.61
CA HIS A 226 9.01 -2.43 -23.09
C HIS A 226 9.14 -3.16 -21.75
N SER A 227 9.96 -4.20 -21.68
CA SER A 227 10.22 -4.96 -20.45
C SER A 227 11.71 -5.26 -20.27
N ASP A 228 12.06 -5.97 -19.19
CA ASP A 228 13.36 -6.62 -19.09
C ASP A 228 13.42 -7.93 -19.91
N MET A 229 14.57 -8.60 -19.85
CA MET A 229 14.80 -9.90 -20.50
C MET A 229 14.46 -11.09 -19.59
N GLY A 230 13.57 -10.91 -18.60
CA GLY A 230 13.08 -12.00 -17.77
C GLY A 230 12.41 -13.09 -18.61
N SER A 231 12.52 -14.35 -18.16
CA SER A 231 12.02 -15.51 -18.91
C SER A 231 10.50 -15.47 -19.15
N GLN A 232 9.75 -14.79 -18.29
CA GLN A 232 8.31 -14.57 -18.45
C GLN A 232 8.03 -13.67 -19.67
N TYR A 233 8.81 -12.60 -19.85
CA TYR A 233 8.64 -11.67 -20.97
C TYR A 233 9.20 -12.22 -22.27
N THR A 234 10.27 -13.02 -22.23
CA THR A 234 10.85 -13.62 -23.43
C THR A 234 10.17 -14.92 -23.87
N SER A 235 9.10 -15.33 -23.17
CA SER A 235 8.32 -16.53 -23.44
C SER A 235 7.59 -16.48 -24.79
N ASN A 236 7.36 -17.64 -25.40
CA ASN A 236 6.67 -17.73 -26.68
C ASN A 236 5.23 -17.20 -26.59
N GLU A 237 4.58 -17.38 -25.45
CA GLU A 237 3.23 -16.93 -25.18
C GLU A 237 3.13 -15.40 -25.25
N VAL A 238 4.08 -14.69 -24.64
CA VAL A 238 4.14 -13.22 -24.68
C VAL A 238 4.51 -12.72 -26.07
N GLU A 239 5.53 -13.30 -26.72
CA GLU A 239 5.92 -12.87 -28.07
C GLU A 239 4.77 -13.07 -29.08
N THR A 240 4.14 -14.25 -29.07
CA THR A 240 3.01 -14.56 -29.97
C THR A 240 1.84 -13.60 -29.75
N LEU A 241 1.58 -13.22 -28.49
CA LEU A 241 0.53 -12.26 -28.16
C LEU A 241 0.86 -10.87 -28.73
N LEU A 242 2.07 -10.37 -28.49
CA LEU A 242 2.48 -9.05 -28.98
C LEU A 242 2.49 -8.99 -30.51
N GLU A 243 2.98 -10.04 -31.18
CA GLU A 243 2.96 -10.17 -32.63
C GLU A 243 1.53 -10.13 -33.19
N ARG A 244 0.61 -10.90 -32.58
CA ARG A 244 -0.81 -10.91 -32.97
C ARG A 244 -1.44 -9.52 -32.91
N HIS A 245 -1.08 -8.73 -31.90
CA HIS A 245 -1.57 -7.36 -31.73
C HIS A 245 -0.74 -6.32 -32.50
N GLN A 246 0.29 -6.74 -33.25
CA GLN A 246 1.22 -5.88 -33.99
C GLN A 246 1.91 -4.85 -33.09
N ILE A 247 2.34 -5.29 -31.90
CA ILE A 247 3.07 -4.48 -30.92
C ILE A 247 4.53 -4.89 -30.98
N SER A 248 5.43 -3.92 -31.16
CA SER A 248 6.86 -4.21 -31.19
C SER A 248 7.42 -4.38 -29.78
N HIS A 249 8.04 -5.52 -29.51
CA HIS A 249 8.68 -5.77 -28.22
C HIS A 249 10.07 -5.11 -28.17
N SER A 250 10.28 -4.27 -27.16
CA SER A 250 11.56 -3.65 -26.84
C SER A 250 12.05 -4.15 -25.50
N TYR A 251 13.37 -4.36 -25.36
CA TYR A 251 13.94 -4.82 -24.09
C TYR A 251 14.86 -3.76 -23.50
N SER A 252 14.90 -3.70 -22.17
CA SER A 252 15.93 -2.95 -21.46
C SER A 252 17.30 -3.59 -21.68
N LYS A 253 18.34 -2.76 -21.67
CA LYS A 253 19.70 -3.28 -21.74
C LYS A 253 20.07 -3.95 -20.42
N GLN A 254 20.65 -5.15 -20.48
CA GLN A 254 21.15 -5.85 -19.31
C GLN A 254 22.13 -4.95 -18.52
N GLY A 255 21.89 -4.82 -17.21
CA GLY A 255 22.69 -3.95 -16.34
C GLY A 255 22.48 -2.45 -16.51
N TYR A 256 21.45 -2.01 -17.25
CA TYR A 256 21.12 -0.59 -17.45
C TYR A 256 19.77 -0.22 -16.80
N PRO A 257 19.75 0.11 -15.49
CA PRO A 257 18.51 0.29 -14.72
C PRO A 257 17.67 1.50 -15.15
N TYR A 258 18.23 2.41 -15.95
CA TYR A 258 17.50 3.60 -16.40
C TYR A 258 16.43 3.28 -17.43
N ASP A 259 16.60 2.21 -18.20
CA ASP A 259 15.71 1.90 -19.31
C ASP A 259 14.28 1.63 -18.81
N ASN A 260 14.09 1.03 -17.63
CA ASN A 260 12.76 0.77 -17.02
C ASN A 260 12.44 1.66 -15.81
N GLY A 261 13.18 2.76 -15.62
CA GLY A 261 13.10 3.61 -14.43
C GLY A 261 11.70 4.08 -14.00
N PRO A 262 10.77 4.46 -14.92
CA PRO A 262 9.44 4.92 -14.53
C PRO A 262 8.60 3.88 -13.77
N ILE A 263 8.58 2.63 -14.23
CA ILE A 263 7.82 1.57 -13.56
C ILE A 263 8.53 1.09 -12.29
N GLU A 264 9.87 1.07 -12.27
CA GLU A 264 10.62 0.80 -11.04
C GLU A 264 10.38 1.85 -9.96
N ALA A 265 10.26 3.12 -10.35
CA ALA A 265 9.89 4.19 -9.45
C ALA A 265 8.49 3.97 -8.89
N PHE A 266 7.51 3.63 -9.74
CA PHE A 266 6.17 3.23 -9.29
C PHE A 266 6.21 2.07 -8.29
N HIS A 267 6.89 0.97 -8.60
CA HIS A 267 7.02 -0.18 -7.69
C HIS A 267 7.66 0.19 -6.36
N SER A 268 8.66 1.08 -6.38
CA SER A 268 9.29 1.59 -5.16
C SER A 268 8.33 2.40 -4.29
N LEU A 269 7.45 3.19 -4.92
CA LEU A 269 6.38 3.92 -4.23
C LEU A 269 5.34 2.97 -3.66
N LEU A 270 4.81 2.07 -4.50
CA LEU A 270 3.80 1.09 -4.10
C LEU A 270 4.25 0.28 -2.88
N LYS A 271 5.47 -0.27 -2.93
CA LYS A 271 5.97 -1.07 -1.79
C LYS A 271 6.09 -0.25 -0.53
N ARG A 272 6.64 0.96 -0.63
CA ARG A 272 6.88 1.80 0.54
C ARG A 272 5.61 2.32 1.19
N GLU A 273 4.65 2.72 0.37
CA GLU A 273 3.49 3.49 0.80
C GLU A 273 2.28 2.59 1.05
N PHE A 274 2.26 1.38 0.49
CA PHE A 274 1.19 0.42 0.70
C PHE A 274 1.75 -0.88 1.28
N ALA A 275 2.53 -1.64 0.51
CA ALA A 275 2.86 -3.02 0.88
C ALA A 275 3.63 -3.17 2.21
N PHE A 276 4.50 -2.23 2.55
CA PHE A 276 5.26 -2.25 3.81
C PHE A 276 4.49 -1.67 5.01
N GLN A 277 3.36 -0.99 4.76
CA GLN A 277 2.52 -0.39 5.81
C GLN A 277 1.29 -1.26 6.11
N THR A 278 0.98 -2.23 5.26
CA THR A 278 -0.21 -3.08 5.36
C THR A 278 0.17 -4.50 5.74
N THR A 279 -0.56 -5.09 6.67
CA THR A 279 -0.44 -6.53 6.95
C THR A 279 -1.51 -7.27 6.18
N PHE A 280 -1.10 -8.23 5.35
CA PHE A 280 -2.01 -9.04 4.55
C PHE A 280 -2.36 -10.33 5.28
N SER A 281 -3.64 -10.57 5.48
CA SER A 281 -4.15 -11.78 6.12
C SER A 281 -3.94 -12.98 5.21
N ASN A 282 -4.26 -12.87 3.93
CA ASN A 282 -4.08 -13.91 2.94
C ASN A 282 -3.98 -13.28 1.55
N PHE A 283 -3.81 -14.12 0.52
CA PHE A 283 -3.67 -13.66 -0.85
C PHE A 283 -4.90 -12.90 -1.33
N GLU A 284 -6.09 -13.36 -0.92
CA GLU A 284 -7.37 -12.78 -1.30
C GLU A 284 -7.53 -11.36 -0.70
N ASP A 285 -7.13 -11.15 0.55
CA ASP A 285 -7.07 -9.84 1.21
C ASP A 285 -6.12 -8.88 0.47
N LEU A 286 -4.94 -9.35 0.06
CA LEU A 286 -4.03 -8.55 -0.77
C LEU A 286 -4.67 -8.16 -2.11
N VAL A 287 -5.32 -9.10 -2.80
CA VAL A 287 -5.98 -8.83 -4.10
C VAL A 287 -7.10 -7.79 -3.93
N ILE A 288 -7.91 -7.91 -2.87
CA ILE A 288 -9.00 -6.96 -2.59
C ILE A 288 -8.42 -5.56 -2.31
N ARG A 289 -7.42 -5.45 -1.43
CA ARG A 289 -6.83 -4.15 -1.07
C ARG A 289 -6.03 -3.48 -2.17
N THR A 290 -5.56 -4.24 -3.15
CA THR A 290 -4.87 -3.67 -4.32
C THR A 290 -5.83 -3.26 -5.43
N SER A 291 -7.06 -3.79 -5.42
CA SER A 291 -8.09 -3.51 -6.43
C SER A 291 -9.00 -2.33 -6.10
N ASN A 292 -8.99 -1.87 -4.84
CA ASN A 292 -9.73 -0.70 -4.34
C ASN A 292 -8.80 0.52 -4.22
#